data_AF-A0A3M7SNQ0-F1
#
_entry.id   AF-A0A3M7SNQ0-F1
#
_cell.length_a   1.000
_cell.length_b   1.000
_cell.length_c   1.000
_cell.angle_alpha   90.00
_cell.angle_beta   90.00
_cell.angle_gamma   90.00
#
_symmetry.space_group_name_H-M   'P 1'
#
loop_
_entity.id
_entity.type
_entity.pdbx_description
1 polymer ?
#
loop_
_entity_poly.entity_id
_entity_poly.type
_entity_poly.pdbx_seq_one_letter_code
_entity_poly.pdbx_strand_id
1 'polypeptide(L)'
;YGKKISYQFEYLKDISIQRLNENCIYLKNMSEYSNGNQKIIGEINDLLAKNIYYDNIDAFIRDIEKKFEEIDQENNGRLNSMILSVDIENIERMFYDISRLIVSQNRRLHGIDNNIRLRHFYLNDFKKGINVENWYSDGIWRQFRNTFRSKEELKNYLNNKSIDLIEKFKNIFLLNCNSFQISNSFISDIFQFLIFEISHPESMVKIYKLKPSRADELQQSNYKREEQKYKDEKIYLINKAKEIYIMKRDEKKLGKTLANDFLNNLIDNLIKIETLSITNALKEILNQNFKTPNELVEFAFNLSFNDSNYQNVYKYVIDVNRYCKEVCFENIKSELGSLILKKKLEIQNLYHDLFEFFLNFQSLTEISSCREFFEILEEEAKEKNKSLVLFFNEKDSIIGTNISDFKLFIIGFKESIAIFYNELNIKLEEFNNELDKRCKSEIIDYIDNYIGCNSKCPCCGSKCQNAKGHQGNHRSQFHILDGFFKWMNNDTKQILTNFCWEKFINSKFYIGDEEYKKYKNCTEYLLNEHPEWLFDIQENYDEYGKNVSNSGNIRFRTQIMRAWMNTRKPLLREYFINYKIVDKKYDNEWLSLEDAENMLPEDHVPKWNENI
;
A
#
# COMPACT_ATOMS: atom_id res chain seq x y z
N TYR A 1 15.15 -29.70 17.57
CA TYR A 1 14.74 -28.43 18.20
C TYR A 1 13.28 -28.15 17.87
N GLY A 2 12.38 -28.82 18.59
CA GLY A 2 10.93 -28.66 18.49
C GLY A 2 10.40 -27.92 19.71
N LYS A 3 9.27 -27.21 19.54
CA LYS A 3 8.61 -26.32 20.51
C LYS A 3 9.20 -24.91 20.63
N LYS A 4 9.01 -24.07 19.60
CA LYS A 4 8.94 -22.60 19.75
C LYS A 4 8.26 -21.86 18.57
N ILE A 5 7.30 -22.51 17.89
CA ILE A 5 6.48 -21.90 16.82
C ILE A 5 4.98 -22.08 17.13
N SER A 6 4.54 -21.88 18.38
CA SER A 6 3.09 -21.96 18.71
C SER A 6 2.49 -20.62 19.16
N TYR A 7 3.27 -19.66 19.64
CA TYR A 7 2.72 -18.40 20.15
C TYR A 7 2.32 -17.39 19.06
N GLN A 8 2.90 -17.48 17.85
CA GLN A 8 2.54 -16.61 16.72
C GLN A 8 1.36 -17.15 15.88
N PHE A 9 0.96 -18.41 16.08
CA PHE A 9 -0.21 -19.00 15.42
C PHE A 9 -1.49 -18.90 16.27
N GLU A 10 -1.39 -18.88 17.60
CA GLU A 10 -2.54 -18.63 18.49
C GLU A 10 -3.09 -17.20 18.34
N TYR A 11 -2.22 -16.20 18.16
CA TYR A 11 -2.66 -14.82 17.94
C TYR A 11 -3.33 -14.61 16.57
N LEU A 12 -2.96 -15.39 15.56
CA LEU A 12 -3.68 -15.43 14.28
C LEU A 12 -5.00 -16.19 14.39
N LYS A 13 -5.09 -17.20 15.26
CA LYS A 13 -6.33 -17.87 15.60
C LYS A 13 -7.29 -16.90 16.30
N ASP A 14 -6.82 -16.10 17.25
CA ASP A 14 -7.64 -15.13 17.98
C ASP A 14 -8.01 -13.90 17.14
N ILE A 15 -7.13 -13.39 16.26
CA ILE A 15 -7.49 -12.32 15.30
C ILE A 15 -8.43 -12.84 14.22
N SER A 16 -8.27 -14.09 13.78
CA SER A 16 -9.24 -14.70 12.87
C SER A 16 -10.57 -14.93 13.58
N ILE A 17 -10.62 -15.44 14.81
CA ILE A 17 -11.87 -15.69 15.55
C ILE A 17 -12.57 -14.37 15.95
N GLN A 18 -11.83 -13.34 16.32
CA GLN A 18 -12.39 -12.01 16.61
C GLN A 18 -12.77 -11.22 15.34
N ARG A 19 -12.25 -11.59 14.15
CA ARG A 19 -12.70 -11.14 12.81
C ARG A 19 -13.65 -12.13 12.10
N LEU A 20 -13.90 -13.31 12.67
CA LEU A 20 -14.83 -14.34 12.19
C LEU A 20 -16.17 -14.23 12.93
N ASN A 21 -16.20 -13.61 14.12
CA ASN A 21 -17.43 -13.14 14.79
C ASN A 21 -18.19 -12.05 13.99
N GLU A 22 -17.72 -11.70 12.80
CA GLU A 22 -18.31 -10.73 11.86
C GLU A 22 -18.92 -11.41 10.61
N ASN A 23 -18.93 -12.74 10.53
CA ASN A 23 -19.32 -13.46 9.32
C ASN A 23 -20.79 -13.87 9.28
N CYS A 24 -21.66 -12.86 9.32
CA CYS A 24 -23.00 -12.99 8.80
C CYS A 24 -22.97 -12.90 7.26
N ILE A 25 -23.25 -14.01 6.57
CA ILE A 25 -23.90 -13.94 5.24
C ILE A 25 -25.30 -13.36 5.53
N TYR A 26 -25.48 -12.04 5.53
CA TYR A 26 -25.90 -11.35 4.31
C TYR A 26 -25.67 -9.82 4.29
N LEU A 27 -24.70 -9.27 5.04
CA LEU A 27 -24.42 -7.81 5.04
C LEU A 27 -22.92 -7.43 5.01
N LYS A 28 -22.01 -8.35 4.65
CA LYS A 28 -20.55 -8.10 4.59
C LYS A 28 -20.07 -7.28 3.37
N ASN A 29 -20.92 -6.48 2.75
CA ASN A 29 -20.46 -5.37 1.90
C ASN A 29 -20.65 -4.00 2.57
N MET A 30 -20.98 -3.98 3.87
CA MET A 30 -21.26 -2.74 4.59
C MET A 30 -20.18 -2.38 5.63
N SER A 31 -19.21 -3.27 5.91
CA SER A 31 -18.08 -3.00 6.81
C SER A 31 -16.97 -2.14 6.17
N GLU A 32 -17.04 -1.89 4.86
CA GLU A 32 -16.24 -0.84 4.19
C GLU A 32 -16.75 0.57 4.52
N TYR A 33 -17.93 0.70 5.14
CA TYR A 33 -18.51 1.96 5.60
C TYR A 33 -18.13 2.17 7.07
N SER A 34 -17.01 2.86 7.28
CA SER A 34 -16.44 3.15 8.59
C SER A 34 -17.46 3.75 9.59
N ASN A 35 -17.60 3.08 10.73
CA ASN A 35 -18.04 3.57 12.06
C ASN A 35 -19.48 4.09 12.26
N GLY A 36 -20.34 4.19 11.25
CA GLY A 36 -21.72 4.71 11.43
C GLY A 36 -22.82 3.65 11.58
N ASN A 37 -22.81 2.59 10.76
CA ASN A 37 -24.02 1.82 10.47
C ASN A 37 -24.03 0.37 11.00
N GLN A 38 -23.04 -0.05 11.79
CA GLN A 38 -23.00 -1.40 12.38
C GLN A 38 -24.25 -1.72 13.22
N LYS A 39 -24.80 -0.71 13.91
CA LYS A 39 -26.04 -0.84 14.68
C LYS A 39 -27.26 -1.13 13.80
N ILE A 40 -27.40 -0.43 12.65
CA ILE A 40 -28.49 -0.67 11.68
C ILE A 40 -28.44 -2.09 11.16
N ILE A 41 -27.26 -2.53 10.77
CA ILE A 41 -27.03 -3.86 10.25
C ILE A 41 -27.47 -4.91 11.28
N GLY A 42 -27.11 -4.71 12.55
CA GLY A 42 -27.60 -5.53 13.66
C GLY A 42 -29.12 -5.53 13.78
N GLU A 43 -29.76 -4.36 13.75
CA GLU A 43 -31.22 -4.24 13.86
C GLU A 43 -31.96 -4.84 12.65
N ILE A 44 -31.47 -4.66 11.42
CA ILE A 44 -32.02 -5.31 10.22
C ILE A 44 -31.89 -6.83 10.34
N ASN A 45 -30.76 -7.33 10.83
CA ASN A 45 -30.57 -8.76 11.05
C ASN A 45 -31.56 -9.32 12.09
N ASP A 46 -31.83 -8.58 13.17
CA ASP A 46 -32.83 -8.96 14.16
C ASP A 46 -34.25 -9.02 13.57
N LEU A 47 -34.61 -8.04 12.71
CA LEU A 47 -35.88 -8.06 11.98
C LEU A 47 -35.96 -9.24 11.01
N LEU A 48 -34.87 -9.54 10.31
CA LEU A 48 -34.75 -10.69 9.41
C LEU A 48 -34.80 -12.04 10.13
N ALA A 49 -34.37 -12.10 11.40
CA ALA A 49 -34.49 -13.30 12.24
C ALA A 49 -35.94 -13.52 12.71
N LYS A 50 -36.71 -12.43 12.86
CA LYS A 50 -38.13 -12.43 13.23
C LYS A 50 -39.07 -12.41 12.00
N ASN A 51 -38.55 -12.67 10.80
CA ASN A 51 -39.29 -12.49 9.55
C ASN A 51 -40.58 -13.33 9.45
N ILE A 52 -40.66 -14.47 10.14
CA ILE A 52 -41.84 -15.35 10.21
C ILE A 52 -43.08 -14.59 10.72
N TYR A 53 -42.88 -13.56 11.54
CA TYR A 53 -43.96 -12.76 12.14
C TYR A 53 -44.48 -11.62 11.26
N TYR A 54 -43.92 -11.42 10.07
CA TYR A 54 -44.39 -10.39 9.13
C TYR A 54 -45.36 -10.99 8.12
N ASP A 55 -46.57 -10.47 8.04
CA ASP A 55 -47.59 -10.94 7.10
C ASP A 55 -47.15 -10.78 5.63
N ASN A 56 -46.47 -9.67 5.31
CA ASN A 56 -45.98 -9.36 3.97
C ASN A 56 -44.69 -8.54 4.00
N ILE A 57 -44.04 -8.46 2.82
CA ILE A 57 -42.78 -7.73 2.63
C ILE A 57 -42.92 -6.24 2.92
N ASP A 58 -44.07 -5.62 2.65
CA ASP A 58 -44.26 -4.20 2.87
C ASP A 58 -44.25 -3.85 4.36
N ALA A 59 -44.80 -4.73 5.22
CA ALA A 59 -44.72 -4.57 6.67
C ALA A 59 -43.29 -4.68 7.20
N PHE A 60 -42.52 -5.63 6.68
CA PHE A 60 -41.11 -5.79 7.00
C PHE A 60 -40.27 -4.58 6.58
N ILE A 61 -40.53 -4.03 5.39
CA ILE A 61 -39.80 -2.89 4.85
C ILE A 61 -40.14 -1.60 5.57
N ARG A 62 -41.40 -1.40 5.97
CA ARG A 62 -41.78 -0.26 6.83
C ARG A 62 -40.99 -0.24 8.14
N ASP A 63 -40.77 -1.39 8.76
CA ASP A 63 -39.99 -1.47 10.00
C ASP A 63 -38.51 -1.18 9.76
N ILE A 64 -37.92 -1.64 8.65
CA ILE A 64 -36.56 -1.27 8.24
C ILE A 64 -36.45 0.22 7.97
N GLU A 65 -37.39 0.80 7.21
CA GLU A 65 -37.44 2.23 6.89
C GLU A 65 -37.53 3.07 8.17
N LYS A 66 -38.33 2.64 9.15
CA LYS A 66 -38.40 3.27 10.47
C LYS A 66 -37.06 3.25 11.22
N LYS A 67 -36.27 2.18 11.09
CA LYS A 67 -34.91 2.13 11.65
C LYS A 67 -33.95 3.08 10.97
N PHE A 68 -34.09 3.25 9.66
CA PHE A 68 -33.35 4.30 8.94
C PHE A 68 -33.80 5.70 9.32
N GLU A 69 -35.09 5.95 9.60
CA GLU A 69 -35.57 7.28 10.02
C GLU A 69 -34.91 7.76 11.33
N GLU A 70 -34.73 6.86 12.30
CA GLU A 70 -34.05 7.17 13.56
C GLU A 70 -32.59 7.61 13.36
N ILE A 71 -31.93 7.07 12.32
CA ILE A 71 -30.51 7.38 12.03
C ILE A 71 -30.35 8.44 10.97
N ASP A 72 -31.32 8.62 10.08
CA ASP A 72 -31.40 9.81 9.24
C ASP A 72 -31.44 11.05 10.14
N GLN A 73 -32.06 11.00 11.32
CA GLN A 73 -31.99 12.09 12.32
C GLN A 73 -30.58 12.29 12.90
N GLU A 74 -29.86 11.22 13.25
CA GLU A 74 -28.48 11.28 13.77
C GLU A 74 -27.47 11.74 12.70
N ASN A 75 -27.57 11.18 11.50
CA ASN A 75 -26.77 11.54 10.33
C ASN A 75 -27.07 12.95 9.87
N ASN A 76 -28.33 13.41 9.89
CA ASN A 76 -28.66 14.82 9.67
C ASN A 76 -28.04 15.70 10.76
N GLY A 77 -27.97 15.25 12.02
CA GLY A 77 -27.23 15.94 13.07
C GLY A 77 -25.73 16.08 12.75
N ARG A 78 -25.08 15.01 12.27
CA ARG A 78 -23.66 15.01 11.87
C ARG A 78 -23.43 15.84 10.61
N LEU A 79 -24.27 15.70 9.59
CA LEU A 79 -24.24 16.49 8.36
C LEU A 79 -24.46 17.98 8.66
N ASN A 80 -25.38 18.33 9.56
CA ASN A 80 -25.56 19.71 10.02
C ASN A 80 -24.36 20.23 10.82
N SER A 81 -23.63 19.37 11.54
CA SER A 81 -22.37 19.75 12.19
C SER A 81 -21.23 20.02 11.18
N MET A 82 -21.28 19.40 9.99
CA MET A 82 -20.36 19.69 8.88
C MET A 82 -20.66 21.01 8.17
N ILE A 83 -21.75 21.72 8.50
CA ILE A 83 -22.11 23.04 7.95
C ILE A 83 -21.48 24.20 8.76
N LEU A 84 -20.74 23.92 9.83
CA LEU A 84 -20.08 24.97 10.63
C LEU A 84 -18.94 25.66 9.85
N SER A 85 -18.97 26.99 9.89
CA SER A 85 -18.23 27.91 9.02
C SER A 85 -16.70 27.90 9.17
N VAL A 86 -16.04 28.11 8.03
CA VAL A 86 -14.61 27.97 7.66
C VAL A 86 -13.57 28.87 8.38
N ASP A 87 -13.84 29.45 9.56
CA ASP A 87 -12.76 30.07 10.37
C ASP A 87 -11.98 29.05 11.21
N ILE A 88 -12.46 27.81 11.28
CA ILE A 88 -11.88 26.74 12.09
C ILE A 88 -10.60 26.17 11.46
N GLU A 89 -10.45 26.09 10.13
CA GLU A 89 -9.30 25.39 9.52
C GLU A 89 -7.96 26.14 9.69
N ASN A 90 -7.97 27.49 9.65
CA ASN A 90 -6.76 28.28 9.93
C ASN A 90 -6.41 28.26 11.42
N ILE A 91 -7.42 28.23 12.27
CA ILE A 91 -7.29 28.13 13.72
C ILE A 91 -6.80 26.71 14.08
N GLU A 92 -7.37 25.66 13.51
CA GLU A 92 -6.95 24.27 13.62
C GLU A 92 -5.54 24.05 13.08
N ARG A 93 -5.16 24.69 11.98
CA ARG A 93 -3.78 24.63 11.46
C ARG A 93 -2.80 25.31 12.41
N MET A 94 -3.17 26.48 12.94
CA MET A 94 -2.40 27.18 13.97
C MET A 94 -2.26 26.31 15.24
N PHE A 95 -3.34 25.64 15.67
CA PHE A 95 -3.34 24.74 16.81
C PHE A 95 -2.69 23.39 16.55
N TYR A 96 -2.72 22.87 15.32
CA TYR A 96 -2.02 21.67 14.89
C TYR A 96 -0.52 21.91 14.88
N ASP A 97 -0.08 23.06 14.37
CA ASP A 97 1.33 23.46 14.40
C ASP A 97 1.81 23.72 15.84
N ILE A 98 1.00 24.37 16.68
CA ILE A 98 1.26 24.52 18.12
C ILE A 98 1.33 23.15 18.81
N SER A 99 0.40 22.23 18.51
CA SER A 99 0.35 20.88 19.10
C SER A 99 1.51 20.00 18.63
N ARG A 100 1.93 20.08 17.36
CA ARG A 100 3.14 19.42 16.85
C ARG A 100 4.38 19.97 17.52
N LEU A 101 4.48 21.28 17.73
CA LEU A 101 5.56 21.91 18.48
C LEU A 101 5.60 21.39 19.92
N ILE A 102 4.45 21.31 20.59
CA ILE A 102 4.31 20.78 21.94
C ILE A 102 4.74 19.31 22.02
N VAL A 103 4.30 18.46 21.08
CA VAL A 103 4.62 17.02 21.06
C VAL A 103 6.08 16.76 20.70
N SER A 104 6.62 17.49 19.72
CA SER A 104 8.03 17.33 19.29
C SER A 104 9.03 17.74 20.37
N GLN A 105 8.70 18.76 21.18
CA GLN A 105 9.53 19.18 22.31
C GLN A 105 9.29 18.31 23.56
N ASN A 106 8.08 17.77 23.77
CA ASN A 106 7.77 16.84 24.87
C ASN A 106 8.49 15.49 24.76
N ARG A 107 8.73 14.97 23.54
CA ARG A 107 9.43 13.67 23.36
C ARG A 107 10.86 13.64 23.90
N ARG A 108 11.43 14.79 24.25
CA ARG A 108 12.82 14.92 24.72
C ARG A 108 12.99 15.03 26.24
N LEU A 109 11.90 15.11 27.03
CA LEU A 109 11.97 15.39 28.48
C LEU A 109 10.93 14.59 29.28
N HIS A 110 11.34 13.95 30.38
CA HIS A 110 10.45 13.19 31.29
C HIS A 110 10.38 13.83 32.69
N GLY A 111 9.19 13.86 33.31
CA GLY A 111 9.00 14.15 34.75
C GLY A 111 8.75 15.62 35.13
N ILE A 112 9.00 15.95 36.41
CA ILE A 112 8.70 17.26 37.06
C ILE A 112 9.42 18.45 36.39
N ASP A 113 10.58 18.20 35.77
CA ASP A 113 11.32 19.20 34.96
C ASP A 113 10.51 19.72 33.76
N ASN A 114 9.50 18.96 33.31
CA ASN A 114 8.64 19.33 32.20
C ASN A 114 7.74 20.53 32.53
N ASN A 115 7.26 20.65 33.78
CA ASN A 115 6.36 21.74 34.17
C ASN A 115 7.11 23.08 34.28
N ILE A 116 8.31 23.08 34.87
CA ILE A 116 9.14 24.29 35.03
C ILE A 116 9.66 24.77 33.67
N ARG A 117 10.11 23.86 32.78
CA ARG A 117 10.61 24.24 31.44
C ARG A 117 9.50 24.58 30.44
N LEU A 118 8.36 23.91 30.45
CA LEU A 118 7.19 24.33 29.65
C LEU A 118 6.71 25.70 30.10
N ARG A 119 6.58 25.94 31.41
CA ARG A 119 6.22 27.27 31.94
C ARG A 119 7.24 28.33 31.52
N HIS A 120 8.54 28.05 31.60
CA HIS A 120 9.59 28.96 31.13
C HIS A 120 9.53 29.21 29.60
N PHE A 121 9.30 28.17 28.79
CA PHE A 121 9.18 28.28 27.34
C PHE A 121 7.94 29.10 26.93
N TYR A 122 6.78 28.85 27.55
CA TYR A 122 5.55 29.62 27.30
C TYR A 122 5.64 31.07 27.77
N LEU A 123 6.37 31.33 28.86
CA LEU A 123 6.57 32.68 29.38
C LEU A 123 7.58 33.49 28.55
N ASN A 124 8.64 32.86 28.02
CA ASN A 124 9.81 33.58 27.50
C ASN A 124 10.12 33.37 26.00
N ASP A 125 9.78 32.21 25.41
CA ASP A 125 10.23 31.85 24.04
C ASP A 125 9.09 31.64 23.04
N PHE A 126 7.87 31.34 23.48
CA PHE A 126 6.72 31.13 22.59
C PHE A 126 6.39 32.36 21.71
N LYS A 127 6.57 33.58 22.24
CA LYS A 127 6.41 34.84 21.48
C LYS A 127 7.34 34.94 20.26
N LYS A 128 8.49 34.24 20.27
CA LYS A 128 9.47 34.26 19.17
C LYS A 128 9.15 33.27 18.04
N GLY A 129 8.32 32.26 18.31
CA GLY A 129 7.99 31.19 17.35
C GLY A 129 6.76 31.47 16.47
N ILE A 130 5.98 32.51 16.79
CA ILE A 130 4.79 32.89 16.02
C ILE A 130 5.22 33.71 14.80
N ASN A 131 5.44 33.04 13.66
CA ASN A 131 5.74 33.70 12.39
C ASN A 131 4.46 33.95 11.59
N VAL A 132 3.83 35.09 11.85
CA VAL A 132 2.56 35.52 11.25
C VAL A 132 2.68 35.90 9.77
N GLU A 133 3.91 36.00 9.23
CA GLU A 133 4.15 36.43 7.85
C GLU A 133 3.61 35.43 6.83
N ASN A 134 3.50 34.14 7.20
CA ASN A 134 2.91 33.11 6.36
C ASN A 134 1.37 33.09 6.40
N TRP A 135 0.74 33.86 7.28
CA TRP A 135 -0.71 33.82 7.52
C TRP A 135 -1.49 34.90 6.75
N TYR A 136 -0.79 35.82 6.09
CA TYR A 136 -1.41 36.89 5.28
C TYR A 136 -1.10 36.69 3.80
N SER A 137 -1.92 35.90 3.12
CA SER A 137 -2.00 36.00 1.65
C SER A 137 -2.50 37.40 1.26
N ASP A 138 -2.19 37.86 0.05
CA ASP A 138 -2.69 39.14 -0.46
C ASP A 138 -4.24 39.23 -0.47
N GLY A 139 -4.94 38.10 -0.38
CA GLY A 139 -6.39 38.04 -0.22
C GLY A 139 -6.88 38.57 1.12
N ILE A 140 -6.20 38.25 2.22
CA ILE A 140 -6.59 38.69 3.58
C ILE A 140 -6.33 40.19 3.74
N TRP A 141 -5.17 40.68 3.27
CA TRP A 141 -4.88 42.12 3.30
C TRP A 141 -5.93 42.96 2.56
N ARG A 142 -6.43 42.49 1.41
CA ARG A 142 -7.49 43.19 0.66
C ARG A 142 -8.79 43.32 1.44
N GLN A 143 -9.13 42.35 2.28
CA GLN A 143 -10.34 42.39 3.12
C GLN A 143 -10.21 43.39 4.28
N PHE A 144 -9.00 43.54 4.83
CA PHE A 144 -8.72 44.38 6.00
C PHE A 144 -8.14 45.77 5.70
N ARG A 145 -7.82 46.07 4.43
CA ARG A 145 -7.22 47.35 3.99
C ARG A 145 -8.03 48.59 4.36
N ASN A 146 -9.35 48.46 4.51
CA ASN A 146 -10.22 49.58 4.89
C ASN A 146 -10.25 49.83 6.41
N THR A 147 -9.70 48.90 7.20
CA THR A 147 -9.65 48.98 8.65
C THR A 147 -8.26 49.37 9.14
N PHE A 148 -7.22 48.78 8.54
CA PHE A 148 -5.83 49.01 8.94
C PHE A 148 -5.12 49.83 7.87
N ARG A 149 -4.37 50.85 8.29
CA ARG A 149 -3.70 51.80 7.39
C ARG A 149 -2.49 51.17 6.69
N SER A 150 -1.96 50.07 7.24
CA SER A 150 -0.83 49.34 6.66
C SER A 150 -0.84 47.85 7.03
N LYS A 151 -0.14 47.03 6.23
CA LYS A 151 0.11 45.60 6.53
C LYS A 151 0.78 45.44 7.91
N GLU A 152 1.65 46.39 8.27
CA GLU A 152 2.36 46.41 9.55
C GLU A 152 1.41 46.65 10.73
N GLU A 153 0.41 47.52 10.56
CA GLU A 153 -0.61 47.79 11.60
C GLU A 153 -1.51 46.57 11.84
N LEU A 154 -1.91 45.87 10.76
CA LEU A 154 -2.64 44.60 10.83
C LEU A 154 -1.80 43.53 11.54
N LYS A 155 -0.51 43.41 11.18
CA LYS A 155 0.45 42.49 11.81
C LYS A 155 0.57 42.76 13.31
N ASN A 156 0.74 44.01 13.71
CA ASN A 156 0.84 44.41 15.11
C ASN A 156 -0.46 44.15 15.89
N TYR A 157 -1.61 44.43 15.29
CA TYR A 157 -2.91 44.14 15.91
C TYR A 157 -3.10 42.63 16.15
N LEU A 158 -2.76 41.79 15.17
CA LEU A 158 -2.91 40.35 15.25
C LEU A 158 -1.90 39.70 16.19
N ASN A 159 -0.68 40.22 16.24
CA ASN A 159 0.29 39.87 17.28
C ASN A 159 -0.27 40.16 18.68
N ASN A 160 -0.80 41.36 18.89
CA ASN A 160 -1.34 41.76 20.20
C ASN A 160 -2.55 40.92 20.61
N LYS A 161 -3.47 40.61 19.69
CA LYS A 161 -4.61 39.73 19.96
C LYS A 161 -4.21 38.29 20.22
N SER A 162 -3.20 37.79 19.51
CA SER A 162 -2.65 36.46 19.78
C SER A 162 -2.02 36.39 21.17
N ILE A 163 -1.28 37.44 21.58
CA ILE A 163 -0.71 37.56 22.92
C ILE A 163 -1.82 37.57 24.00
N ASP A 164 -2.88 38.35 23.81
CA ASP A 164 -4.02 38.41 24.73
C ASP A 164 -4.73 37.05 24.87
N LEU A 165 -4.95 36.34 23.75
CA LEU A 165 -5.55 35.00 23.76
C LEU A 165 -4.67 34.00 24.51
N ILE A 166 -3.36 34.04 24.30
CA ILE A 166 -2.38 33.19 25.01
C ILE A 166 -2.39 33.50 26.51
N GLU A 167 -2.50 34.76 26.89
CA GLU A 167 -2.55 35.18 28.30
C GLU A 167 -3.84 34.71 28.98
N LYS A 168 -4.98 34.84 28.32
CA LYS A 168 -6.25 34.24 28.76
C LYS A 168 -6.15 32.72 28.91
N PHE A 169 -5.61 32.04 27.90
CA PHE A 169 -5.41 30.59 27.93
C PHE A 169 -4.52 30.17 29.10
N LYS A 170 -3.41 30.87 29.32
CA LYS A 170 -2.50 30.65 30.43
C LYS A 170 -3.20 30.83 31.78
N ASN A 171 -4.02 31.86 31.92
CA ASN A 171 -4.73 32.12 33.17
C ASN A 171 -5.81 31.08 33.47
N ILE A 172 -6.51 30.60 32.44
CA ILE A 172 -7.59 29.62 32.58
C ILE A 172 -7.01 28.22 32.82
N PHE A 173 -6.03 27.80 32.02
CA PHE A 173 -5.59 26.40 31.97
C PHE A 173 -4.21 26.14 32.60
N LEU A 174 -3.27 27.08 32.57
CA LEU A 174 -1.89 26.82 32.99
C LEU A 174 -1.60 27.21 34.44
N LEU A 175 -2.20 28.28 34.97
CA LEU A 175 -1.92 28.75 36.33
C LEU A 175 -2.58 27.90 37.44
N ASN A 176 -3.62 27.14 37.12
CA ASN A 176 -4.41 26.37 38.10
C ASN A 176 -4.13 24.85 38.07
N CYS A 177 -3.26 24.37 37.16
CA CYS A 177 -2.98 22.94 37.01
C CYS A 177 -1.71 22.51 37.76
N ASN A 178 -1.88 21.73 38.83
CA ASN A 178 -0.77 21.14 39.60
C ASN A 178 -0.06 19.97 38.88
N SER A 179 -0.66 19.41 37.83
CA SER A 179 -0.05 18.40 36.96
C SER A 179 -0.60 18.52 35.54
N PHE A 180 0.27 18.49 34.53
CA PHE A 180 -0.11 18.63 33.13
C PHE A 180 -0.04 17.26 32.45
N GLN A 181 -1.21 16.65 32.18
CA GLN A 181 -1.33 15.52 31.25
C GLN A 181 -2.24 15.97 30.10
N ILE A 182 -1.75 15.88 28.87
CA ILE A 182 -2.55 16.18 27.68
C ILE A 182 -3.48 14.99 27.45
N SER A 183 -4.74 15.11 27.88
CA SER A 183 -5.82 14.15 27.63
C SER A 183 -6.71 14.63 26.47
N ASN A 184 -7.56 13.74 25.95
CA ASN A 184 -8.60 14.13 24.97
C ASN A 184 -9.61 15.14 25.56
N SER A 185 -9.82 15.13 26.89
CA SER A 185 -10.68 16.14 27.54
C SER A 185 -10.03 17.53 27.47
N PHE A 186 -8.72 17.62 27.67
CA PHE A 186 -7.98 18.88 27.57
C PHE A 186 -8.04 19.48 26.16
N ILE A 187 -7.98 18.64 25.12
CA ILE A 187 -8.17 19.06 23.72
C ILE A 187 -9.60 19.60 23.51
N SER A 188 -10.61 18.91 24.04
CA SER A 188 -12.00 19.37 23.98
C SER A 188 -12.22 20.71 24.70
N ASP A 189 -11.60 20.91 25.86
CA ASP A 189 -11.70 22.16 26.62
C ASP A 189 -11.03 23.33 25.90
N ILE A 190 -9.92 23.08 25.18
CA ILE A 190 -9.30 24.05 24.26
C ILE A 190 -10.31 24.44 23.17
N PHE A 191 -10.95 23.47 22.52
CA PHE A 191 -11.92 23.77 21.46
C PHE A 191 -13.11 24.59 21.98
N GLN A 192 -13.64 24.28 23.16
CA GLN A 192 -14.73 25.06 23.76
C GLN A 192 -14.31 26.49 24.11
N PHE A 193 -13.12 26.68 24.69
CA PHE A 193 -12.56 28.00 24.97
C PHE A 193 -12.42 28.83 23.68
N LEU A 194 -11.96 28.22 22.59
CA LEU A 194 -11.79 28.89 21.31
C LEU A 194 -13.13 29.25 20.67
N ILE A 195 -14.09 28.34 20.68
CA ILE A 195 -15.45 28.62 20.21
C ILE A 195 -16.03 29.79 20.99
N PHE A 196 -15.85 29.84 22.31
CA PHE A 196 -16.30 30.95 23.15
C PHE A 196 -15.64 32.29 22.74
N GLU A 197 -14.32 32.33 22.56
CA GLU A 197 -13.60 33.55 22.17
C GLU A 197 -13.91 34.00 20.73
N ILE A 198 -14.11 33.07 19.80
CA ILE A 198 -14.51 33.37 18.41
C ILE A 198 -15.97 33.83 18.35
N SER A 199 -16.83 33.30 19.22
CA SER A 199 -18.25 33.67 19.32
C SER A 199 -18.47 34.98 20.07
N HIS A 200 -17.45 35.48 20.78
CA HIS A 200 -17.52 36.70 21.57
C HIS A 200 -17.93 37.89 20.68
N PRO A 201 -18.80 38.81 21.14
CA PRO A 201 -19.24 39.98 20.35
C PRO A 201 -18.10 40.85 19.82
N GLU A 202 -16.96 40.84 20.53
CA GLU A 202 -15.74 41.57 20.20
C GLU A 202 -14.72 40.73 19.42
N SER A 203 -15.10 39.54 18.95
CA SER A 203 -14.22 38.71 18.14
C SER A 203 -13.97 39.38 16.79
N MET A 204 -12.78 39.16 16.23
CA MET A 204 -12.44 39.73 14.91
C MET A 204 -13.40 39.29 13.81
N VAL A 205 -13.92 38.07 13.91
CA VAL A 205 -14.92 37.51 12.98
C VAL A 205 -16.18 38.37 12.96
N LYS A 206 -16.68 38.76 14.15
CA LYS A 206 -17.87 39.61 14.28
C LYS A 206 -17.58 41.08 13.98
N ILE A 207 -16.46 41.63 14.45
CA ILE A 207 -16.09 43.05 14.26
C ILE A 207 -15.90 43.38 12.76
N TYR A 208 -15.28 42.47 12.00
CA TYR A 208 -14.89 42.74 10.62
C TYR A 208 -15.80 42.13 9.55
N LYS A 209 -16.90 41.49 9.95
CA LYS A 209 -17.93 40.94 9.04
C LYS A 209 -17.32 40.13 7.89
N LEU A 210 -16.33 39.31 8.20
CA LEU A 210 -15.66 38.48 7.19
C LEU A 210 -16.71 37.58 6.53
N LYS A 211 -16.89 37.73 5.21
CA LYS A 211 -17.79 36.86 4.44
C LYS A 211 -17.09 35.54 4.14
N PRO A 212 -17.78 34.39 4.30
CA PRO A 212 -17.24 33.09 3.89
C PRO A 212 -16.82 33.12 2.41
N SER A 213 -15.67 32.51 2.10
CA SER A 213 -15.10 32.47 0.75
C SER A 213 -15.17 31.05 0.15
N ARG A 214 -14.75 30.89 -1.12
CA ARG A 214 -14.77 29.73 -2.05
C ARG A 214 -14.64 28.29 -1.51
N ALA A 215 -14.26 28.07 -0.25
CA ALA A 215 -14.31 26.77 0.42
C ALA A 215 -15.73 26.19 0.51
N ASP A 216 -16.77 27.04 0.44
CA ASP A 216 -18.18 26.63 0.45
C ASP A 216 -18.55 25.69 -0.72
N GLU A 217 -17.96 25.84 -1.91
CA GLU A 217 -18.32 24.99 -3.06
C GLU A 217 -17.80 23.55 -2.91
N LEU A 218 -16.57 23.39 -2.39
CA LEU A 218 -15.98 22.08 -2.13
C LEU A 218 -16.65 21.40 -0.93
N GLN A 219 -16.98 22.16 0.11
CA GLN A 219 -17.68 21.64 1.29
C GLN A 219 -19.14 21.28 0.98
N GLN A 220 -19.85 22.10 0.20
CA GLN A 220 -21.19 21.73 -0.31
C GLN A 220 -21.13 20.54 -1.27
N SER A 221 -20.07 20.42 -2.08
CA SER A 221 -19.85 19.25 -2.94
C SER A 221 -19.60 17.98 -2.13
N ASN A 222 -18.76 18.04 -1.09
CA ASN A 222 -18.51 16.93 -0.18
C ASN A 222 -19.76 16.57 0.64
N TYR A 223 -20.51 17.56 1.13
CA TYR A 223 -21.80 17.35 1.80
C TYR A 223 -22.77 16.61 0.88
N LYS A 224 -22.94 17.08 -0.37
CA LYS A 224 -23.82 16.43 -1.34
C LYS A 224 -23.35 15.02 -1.68
N ARG A 225 -22.03 14.79 -1.76
CA ARG A 225 -21.45 13.47 -2.02
C ARG A 225 -21.72 12.50 -0.88
N GLU A 226 -21.52 12.91 0.37
CA GLU A 226 -21.82 12.08 1.55
C GLU A 226 -23.33 11.87 1.73
N GLU A 227 -24.16 12.90 1.53
CA GLU A 227 -25.64 12.76 1.53
C GLU A 227 -26.11 11.75 0.47
N GLN A 228 -25.55 11.81 -0.74
CA GLN A 228 -25.87 10.87 -1.80
C GLN A 228 -25.40 9.44 -1.46
N LYS A 229 -24.19 9.31 -0.90
CA LYS A 229 -23.65 8.02 -0.43
C LYS A 229 -24.58 7.37 0.61
N TYR A 230 -25.09 8.12 1.58
CA TYR A 230 -26.05 7.59 2.56
C TYR A 230 -27.38 7.18 1.92
N LYS A 231 -27.90 7.96 0.96
CA LYS A 231 -29.11 7.59 0.22
C LYS A 231 -28.93 6.31 -0.59
N ASP A 232 -27.82 6.19 -1.30
CA ASP A 232 -27.49 5.01 -2.11
C ASP A 232 -27.32 3.77 -1.23
N GLU A 233 -26.64 3.91 -0.09
CA GLU A 233 -26.45 2.85 0.91
C GLU A 233 -27.78 2.40 1.54
N LYS A 234 -28.67 3.34 1.89
CA LYS A 234 -30.03 3.04 2.38
C LYS A 234 -30.85 2.26 1.34
N ILE A 235 -30.87 2.73 0.10
CA ILE A 235 -31.59 2.07 -1.00
C ILE A 235 -31.04 0.65 -1.21
N TYR A 236 -29.71 0.51 -1.23
CA TYR A 236 -29.04 -0.77 -1.36
C TYR A 236 -29.42 -1.74 -0.24
N LEU A 237 -29.33 -1.30 1.02
CA LEU A 237 -29.69 -2.11 2.19
C LEU A 237 -31.15 -2.55 2.19
N ILE A 238 -32.08 -1.64 1.87
CA ILE A 238 -33.51 -1.96 1.76
C ILE A 238 -33.73 -3.01 0.67
N ASN A 239 -33.14 -2.82 -0.52
CA ASN A 239 -33.27 -3.79 -1.60
C ASN A 239 -32.67 -5.15 -1.22
N LYS A 240 -31.51 -5.16 -0.56
CA LYS A 240 -30.89 -6.40 -0.08
C LYS A 240 -31.75 -7.10 0.96
N ALA A 241 -32.31 -6.37 1.91
CA ALA A 241 -33.24 -6.92 2.90
C ALA A 241 -34.50 -7.49 2.25
N LYS A 242 -35.06 -6.83 1.22
CA LYS A 242 -36.18 -7.37 0.41
C LYS A 242 -35.80 -8.70 -0.23
N GLU A 243 -34.65 -8.78 -0.88
CA GLU A 243 -34.17 -10.00 -1.51
C GLU A 243 -34.06 -11.16 -0.51
N ILE A 244 -33.48 -10.89 0.67
CA ILE A 244 -33.31 -11.89 1.73
C ILE A 244 -34.67 -12.32 2.29
N TYR A 245 -35.59 -11.38 2.52
CA TYR A 245 -36.95 -11.69 2.98
C TYR A 245 -37.68 -12.62 2.01
N ILE A 246 -37.61 -12.33 0.71
CA ILE A 246 -38.20 -13.17 -0.34
C ILE A 246 -37.53 -14.54 -0.37
N MET A 247 -36.20 -14.58 -0.33
CA MET A 247 -35.42 -15.82 -0.32
C MET A 247 -35.77 -16.72 0.86
N LYS A 248 -35.87 -16.17 2.08
CA LYS A 248 -36.22 -16.94 3.28
C LYS A 248 -37.65 -17.53 3.26
N ARG A 249 -38.52 -17.06 2.37
CA ARG A 249 -39.88 -17.61 2.18
C ARG A 249 -39.96 -18.63 1.05
N ASP A 250 -38.93 -18.72 0.21
CA ASP A 250 -38.81 -19.68 -0.87
C ASP A 250 -37.68 -20.65 -0.52
N GLU A 251 -38.02 -21.74 0.15
CA GLU A 251 -37.05 -22.74 0.63
C GLU A 251 -36.17 -23.29 -0.49
N LYS A 252 -36.73 -23.46 -1.69
CA LYS A 252 -35.96 -23.88 -2.86
C LYS A 252 -34.94 -22.82 -3.25
N LYS A 253 -35.32 -21.53 -3.27
CA LYS A 253 -34.38 -20.43 -3.51
C LYS A 253 -33.35 -20.30 -2.39
N LEU A 254 -33.73 -20.48 -1.13
CA LEU A 254 -32.82 -20.50 0.01
C LEU A 254 -31.74 -21.58 -0.16
N GLY A 255 -32.14 -22.81 -0.48
CA GLY A 255 -31.21 -23.91 -0.76
C GLY A 255 -30.26 -23.61 -1.92
N LYS A 256 -30.77 -23.04 -3.01
CA LYS A 256 -29.94 -22.63 -4.16
C LYS A 256 -28.89 -21.60 -3.80
N THR A 257 -29.32 -20.55 -3.11
CA THR A 257 -28.44 -19.46 -2.73
C THR A 257 -27.38 -19.93 -1.75
N LEU A 258 -27.76 -20.70 -0.74
CA LEU A 258 -26.83 -21.24 0.25
C LEU A 258 -25.76 -22.13 -0.39
N ALA A 259 -26.13 -22.99 -1.35
CA ALA A 259 -25.19 -23.80 -2.11
C ALA A 259 -24.19 -22.93 -2.89
N ASN A 260 -24.68 -21.93 -3.61
CA ASN A 260 -23.82 -21.03 -4.39
C ASN A 260 -22.86 -20.24 -3.49
N ASP A 261 -23.37 -19.70 -2.38
CA ASP A 261 -22.57 -18.94 -1.42
C ASP A 261 -21.48 -19.84 -0.80
N PHE A 262 -21.85 -21.06 -0.40
CA PHE A 262 -20.90 -22.05 0.11
C PHE A 262 -19.80 -22.37 -0.90
N LEU A 263 -20.16 -22.66 -2.16
CA LEU A 263 -19.19 -23.03 -3.18
C LEU A 263 -18.28 -21.87 -3.60
N ASN A 264 -18.81 -20.65 -3.70
CA ASN A 264 -18.00 -19.47 -4.01
C ASN A 264 -17.00 -19.18 -2.88
N ASN A 265 -17.45 -19.22 -1.62
CA ASN A 265 -16.56 -19.05 -0.47
C ASN A 265 -15.50 -20.15 -0.41
N LEU A 266 -15.86 -21.37 -0.78
CA LEU A 266 -14.93 -22.49 -0.84
C LEU A 266 -13.81 -22.24 -1.86
N ILE A 267 -14.16 -21.77 -3.07
CA ILE A 267 -13.18 -21.38 -4.09
C ILE A 267 -12.25 -20.31 -3.52
N ASP A 268 -12.78 -19.22 -2.96
CA ASP A 268 -11.98 -18.10 -2.47
C ASP A 268 -11.03 -18.50 -1.34
N ASN A 269 -11.50 -19.34 -0.42
CA ASN A 269 -10.69 -19.87 0.68
C ASN A 269 -9.58 -20.79 0.16
N LEU A 270 -9.88 -21.66 -0.79
CA LEU A 270 -8.88 -22.51 -1.43
C LEU A 270 -7.83 -21.67 -2.17
N ILE A 271 -8.24 -20.64 -2.91
CA ILE A 271 -7.30 -19.72 -3.57
C ILE A 271 -6.36 -19.12 -2.54
N LYS A 272 -6.87 -18.65 -1.41
CA LYS A 272 -6.07 -18.03 -0.36
C LYS A 272 -5.08 -19.03 0.28
N ILE A 273 -5.55 -20.22 0.64
CA ILE A 273 -4.72 -21.27 1.25
C ILE A 273 -3.63 -21.71 0.28
N GLU A 274 -3.99 -21.95 -0.97
CA GLU A 274 -3.04 -22.43 -1.97
C GLU A 274 -2.08 -21.35 -2.45
N THR A 275 -2.52 -20.09 -2.50
CA THR A 275 -1.62 -18.95 -2.76
C THR A 275 -0.51 -18.95 -1.71
N LEU A 276 -0.86 -19.02 -0.42
CA LEU A 276 0.13 -19.04 0.65
C LEU A 276 1.05 -20.26 0.58
N SER A 277 0.50 -21.44 0.30
CA SER A 277 1.23 -22.70 0.16
C SER A 277 2.26 -22.62 -0.98
N ILE A 278 1.82 -22.21 -2.17
CA ILE A 278 2.66 -22.07 -3.37
C ILE A 278 3.70 -20.97 -3.15
N THR A 279 3.31 -19.79 -2.66
CA THR A 279 4.26 -18.68 -2.49
C THR A 279 5.32 -19.00 -1.45
N ASN A 280 5.00 -19.75 -0.39
CA ASN A 280 6.00 -20.23 0.57
C ASN A 280 6.99 -21.21 -0.07
N ALA A 281 6.51 -22.18 -0.86
CA ALA A 281 7.40 -23.10 -1.59
C ALA A 281 8.32 -22.35 -2.55
N LEU A 282 7.81 -21.34 -3.27
CA LEU A 282 8.62 -20.53 -4.19
C LEU A 282 9.62 -19.65 -3.46
N LYS A 283 9.27 -19.10 -2.28
CA LYS A 283 10.21 -18.37 -1.43
C LYS A 283 11.35 -19.28 -0.95
N GLU A 284 11.06 -20.52 -0.60
CA GLU A 284 12.08 -21.50 -0.23
C GLU A 284 13.02 -21.81 -1.40
N ILE A 285 12.48 -22.01 -2.62
CA ILE A 285 13.28 -22.22 -3.82
C ILE A 285 14.16 -21.00 -4.11
N LEU A 286 13.61 -19.79 -4.05
CA LEU A 286 14.39 -18.55 -4.19
C LEU A 286 15.53 -18.47 -3.18
N ASN A 287 15.25 -18.79 -1.91
CA ASN A 287 16.25 -18.76 -0.84
C ASN A 287 17.30 -19.89 -0.94
N GLN A 288 16.97 -20.98 -1.64
CA GLN A 288 17.92 -22.05 -1.97
C GLN A 288 18.84 -21.64 -3.12
N ASN A 289 18.27 -21.01 -4.15
CA ASN A 289 19.00 -20.54 -5.33
C ASN A 289 19.89 -19.31 -5.00
N PHE A 290 19.37 -18.43 -4.15
CA PHE A 290 20.05 -17.22 -3.70
C PHE A 290 19.87 -17.12 -2.19
N LYS A 291 20.94 -17.30 -1.42
CA LYS A 291 20.90 -17.18 0.05
C LYS A 291 20.92 -15.73 0.50
N THR A 292 21.49 -14.85 -0.32
CA THR A 292 21.58 -13.42 -0.04
C THR A 292 21.23 -12.60 -1.28
N PRO A 293 20.82 -11.32 -1.10
CA PRO A 293 20.63 -10.40 -2.22
C PRO A 293 21.90 -10.24 -3.05
N ASN A 294 23.07 -10.36 -2.43
CA ASN A 294 24.37 -10.23 -3.11
C ASN A 294 24.61 -11.34 -4.11
N GLU A 295 24.24 -12.59 -3.75
CA GLU A 295 24.33 -13.74 -4.66
C GLU A 295 23.43 -13.56 -5.88
N LEU A 296 22.23 -12.97 -5.72
CA LEU A 296 21.37 -12.62 -6.85
C LEU A 296 22.00 -11.55 -7.75
N VAL A 297 22.57 -10.49 -7.16
CA VAL A 297 23.22 -9.42 -7.94
C VAL A 297 24.43 -9.95 -8.69
N GLU A 298 25.24 -10.81 -8.06
CA GLU A 298 26.35 -11.49 -8.71
C GLU A 298 25.88 -12.39 -9.85
N PHE A 299 24.82 -13.17 -9.63
CA PHE A 299 24.25 -14.04 -10.66
C PHE A 299 23.71 -13.23 -11.85
N ALA A 300 22.95 -12.16 -11.59
CA ALA A 300 22.44 -11.25 -12.63
C ALA A 300 23.60 -10.58 -13.39
N PHE A 301 24.64 -10.15 -12.69
CA PHE A 301 25.84 -9.59 -13.31
C PHE A 301 26.53 -10.62 -14.22
N ASN A 302 26.71 -11.85 -13.76
CA ASN A 302 27.35 -12.91 -14.53
C ASN A 302 26.54 -13.26 -15.80
N LEU A 303 25.21 -13.37 -15.70
CA LEU A 303 24.32 -13.57 -16.85
C LEU A 303 24.37 -12.45 -17.89
N SER A 304 24.70 -11.23 -17.46
CA SER A 304 24.87 -10.09 -18.36
C SER A 304 26.27 -10.07 -18.98
N PHE A 305 27.32 -10.06 -18.16
CA PHE A 305 28.66 -9.69 -18.59
C PHE A 305 29.59 -10.89 -18.89
N ASN A 306 29.40 -12.05 -18.25
CA ASN A 306 30.28 -13.20 -18.50
C ASN A 306 29.87 -13.98 -19.75
N ASP A 307 28.56 -14.10 -19.99
CA ASP A 307 28.01 -14.84 -21.12
C ASP A 307 27.95 -14.00 -22.41
N SER A 308 28.45 -12.75 -22.36
CA SER A 308 28.39 -11.78 -23.46
C SER A 308 26.98 -11.60 -24.04
N ASN A 309 25.95 -11.71 -23.19
CA ASN A 309 24.56 -11.52 -23.61
C ASN A 309 24.24 -10.02 -23.59
N TYR A 310 24.46 -9.34 -24.72
CA TYR A 310 24.33 -7.88 -24.79
C TYR A 310 22.91 -7.37 -24.55
N GLN A 311 21.87 -8.19 -24.78
CA GLN A 311 20.50 -7.88 -24.37
C GLN A 311 20.39 -7.75 -22.85
N ASN A 312 20.99 -8.69 -22.11
CA ASN A 312 21.02 -8.67 -20.65
C ASN A 312 21.93 -7.56 -20.10
N VAL A 313 23.06 -7.25 -20.77
CA VAL A 313 23.88 -6.07 -20.44
C VAL A 313 23.03 -4.81 -20.55
N TYR A 314 22.30 -4.64 -21.64
CA TYR A 314 21.49 -3.45 -21.87
C TYR A 314 20.41 -3.30 -20.79
N LYS A 315 19.66 -4.36 -20.49
CA LYS A 315 18.68 -4.37 -19.39
C LYS A 315 19.32 -4.02 -18.04
N TYR A 316 20.45 -4.65 -17.72
CA TYR A 316 21.17 -4.40 -16.47
C TYR A 316 21.55 -2.93 -16.34
N VAL A 317 22.03 -2.30 -17.41
CA VAL A 317 22.46 -0.90 -17.41
C VAL A 317 21.29 0.07 -17.28
N ILE A 318 20.21 -0.15 -18.05
CA ILE A 318 19.05 0.75 -18.04
C ILE A 318 18.32 0.69 -16.69
N ASP A 319 18.03 -0.53 -16.21
CA ASP A 319 17.33 -0.74 -14.95
C ASP A 319 17.73 -2.07 -14.29
N VAL A 320 18.85 -2.02 -13.56
CA VAL A 320 19.38 -3.18 -12.84
C VAL A 320 18.40 -3.77 -11.82
N ASN A 321 17.55 -2.93 -11.19
CA ASN A 321 16.58 -3.42 -10.21
C ASN A 321 15.50 -4.25 -10.91
N ARG A 322 14.92 -3.71 -11.98
CA ARG A 322 13.94 -4.45 -12.79
C ARG A 322 14.55 -5.72 -13.37
N TYR A 323 15.77 -5.65 -13.88
CA TYR A 323 16.45 -6.85 -14.41
C TYR A 323 16.68 -7.91 -13.33
N CYS A 324 17.08 -7.55 -12.11
CA CYS A 324 17.20 -8.50 -11.00
C CYS A 324 15.85 -9.16 -10.67
N LYS A 325 14.72 -8.44 -10.78
CA LYS A 325 13.38 -9.03 -10.62
C LYS A 325 13.09 -10.07 -11.70
N GLU A 326 13.43 -9.78 -12.96
CA GLU A 326 13.31 -10.75 -14.06
C GLU A 326 14.12 -12.01 -13.81
N VAL A 327 15.37 -11.85 -13.37
CA VAL A 327 16.24 -12.97 -13.05
C VAL A 327 15.64 -13.82 -11.93
N CYS A 328 15.14 -13.21 -10.85
CA CYS A 328 14.44 -13.95 -9.80
C CYS A 328 13.23 -14.71 -10.34
N PHE A 329 12.37 -14.06 -11.11
CA PHE A 329 11.13 -14.65 -11.57
C PHE A 329 11.34 -15.79 -12.57
N GLU A 330 12.27 -15.64 -13.52
CA GLU A 330 12.60 -16.71 -14.47
C GLU A 330 13.19 -17.94 -13.76
N ASN A 331 13.89 -17.77 -12.64
CA ASN A 331 14.43 -18.87 -11.83
C ASN A 331 13.37 -19.71 -11.10
N ILE A 332 12.12 -19.25 -11.03
CA ILE A 332 11.03 -19.96 -10.34
C ILE A 332 9.80 -20.20 -11.22
N LYS A 333 9.84 -19.74 -12.47
CA LYS A 333 8.70 -19.75 -13.38
C LYS A 333 8.21 -21.16 -13.70
N SER A 334 9.14 -22.09 -13.87
CA SER A 334 8.82 -23.49 -14.18
C SER A 334 8.16 -24.18 -12.98
N GLU A 335 8.66 -23.88 -11.78
CA GLU A 335 8.20 -24.37 -10.49
C GLU A 335 6.82 -23.80 -10.16
N LEU A 336 6.59 -22.50 -10.36
CA LEU A 336 5.29 -21.86 -10.22
C LEU A 336 4.25 -22.57 -11.11
N GLY A 337 4.55 -22.75 -12.39
CA GLY A 337 3.66 -23.44 -13.32
C GLY A 337 3.37 -24.89 -12.92
N SER A 338 4.40 -25.61 -12.46
CA SER A 338 4.26 -27.00 -11.99
C SER A 338 3.43 -27.11 -10.72
N LEU A 339 3.65 -26.22 -9.74
CA LEU A 339 2.92 -26.20 -8.48
C LEU A 339 1.44 -25.86 -8.69
N ILE A 340 1.15 -24.84 -9.52
CA ILE A 340 -0.24 -24.48 -9.86
C ILE A 340 -0.93 -25.66 -10.56
N LEU A 341 -0.28 -26.28 -11.55
CA LEU A 341 -0.86 -27.43 -12.26
C LEU A 341 -1.13 -28.61 -11.32
N LYS A 342 -0.20 -28.90 -10.41
CA LYS A 342 -0.39 -29.94 -9.39
C LYS A 342 -1.59 -29.62 -8.50
N LYS A 343 -1.72 -28.37 -8.04
CA LYS A 343 -2.86 -27.93 -7.21
C LYS A 343 -4.19 -27.96 -7.94
N LYS A 344 -4.21 -27.60 -9.22
CA LYS A 344 -5.39 -27.79 -10.08
C LYS A 344 -5.91 -29.22 -10.04
N LEU A 345 -5.03 -30.20 -10.23
CA LEU A 345 -5.39 -31.61 -10.26
C LEU A 345 -5.86 -32.12 -8.89
N GLU A 346 -5.17 -31.74 -7.81
CA GLU A 346 -5.58 -32.07 -6.44
C GLU A 346 -6.98 -31.54 -6.12
N ILE A 347 -7.23 -30.27 -6.46
CA ILE A 347 -8.49 -29.59 -6.22
C ILE A 347 -9.62 -30.16 -7.08
N GLN A 348 -9.34 -30.46 -8.36
CA GLN A 348 -10.32 -31.08 -9.25
C GLN A 348 -10.85 -32.39 -8.70
N ASN A 349 -9.96 -33.26 -8.22
CA ASN A 349 -10.36 -34.54 -7.60
C ASN A 349 -11.18 -34.30 -6.32
N LEU A 350 -10.74 -33.36 -5.47
CA LEU A 350 -11.41 -33.04 -4.22
C LEU A 350 -12.82 -32.45 -4.44
N TYR A 351 -13.01 -31.63 -5.47
CA TYR A 351 -14.33 -31.13 -5.87
C TYR A 351 -15.22 -32.24 -6.42
N HIS A 352 -14.68 -33.16 -7.21
CA HIS A 352 -15.45 -34.30 -7.71
C HIS A 352 -16.01 -35.13 -6.55
N ASP A 353 -15.16 -35.47 -5.58
CA ASP A 353 -15.57 -36.18 -4.35
C ASP A 353 -16.63 -35.39 -3.56
N LEU A 354 -16.46 -34.07 -3.45
CA LEU A 354 -17.40 -33.19 -2.74
C LEU A 354 -18.77 -33.13 -3.42
N PHE A 355 -18.81 -33.03 -4.75
CA PHE A 355 -20.06 -32.97 -5.50
C PHE A 355 -20.78 -34.32 -5.50
N GLU A 356 -20.04 -35.41 -5.65
CA GLU A 356 -20.61 -36.75 -5.49
C GLU A 356 -21.19 -36.93 -4.09
N PHE A 357 -20.48 -36.45 -3.05
CA PHE A 357 -20.98 -36.43 -1.68
C PHE A 357 -22.31 -35.68 -1.55
N PHE A 358 -22.40 -34.43 -2.05
CA PHE A 358 -23.62 -33.64 -1.97
C PHE A 358 -24.80 -34.20 -2.78
N LEU A 359 -24.54 -34.73 -3.98
CA LEU A 359 -25.58 -35.31 -4.82
C LEU A 359 -26.15 -36.59 -4.19
N ASN A 360 -25.30 -37.40 -3.57
CA ASN A 360 -25.67 -38.64 -2.89
C ASN A 360 -26.15 -38.44 -1.44
N PHE A 361 -26.08 -37.22 -0.90
CA PHE A 361 -26.58 -36.91 0.44
C PHE A 361 -28.07 -37.23 0.56
N GLN A 362 -28.43 -38.06 1.54
CA GLN A 362 -29.82 -38.43 1.86
C GLN A 362 -30.02 -38.30 3.37
N SER A 363 -30.54 -37.17 3.82
CA SER A 363 -30.92 -37.04 5.23
C SER A 363 -32.23 -37.78 5.49
N LEU A 364 -32.21 -38.69 6.46
CA LEU A 364 -33.40 -39.36 7.00
C LEU A 364 -34.03 -38.56 8.15
N THR A 365 -33.31 -37.57 8.68
CA THR A 365 -33.74 -36.67 9.75
C THR A 365 -34.29 -35.37 9.18
N GLU A 366 -35.37 -34.86 9.76
CA GLU A 366 -35.82 -33.49 9.50
C GLU A 366 -34.81 -32.51 10.08
N ILE A 367 -34.36 -31.57 9.24
CA ILE A 367 -33.38 -30.56 9.60
C ILE A 367 -34.08 -29.22 9.62
N SER A 368 -33.98 -28.51 10.75
CA SER A 368 -34.76 -27.32 11.04
C SER A 368 -34.03 -26.01 10.72
N SER A 369 -32.72 -26.07 10.45
CA SER A 369 -31.92 -24.88 10.15
C SER A 369 -30.73 -25.16 9.23
N CYS A 370 -30.25 -24.14 8.52
CA CYS A 370 -29.06 -24.23 7.68
C CYS A 370 -27.80 -24.63 8.48
N ARG A 371 -27.69 -24.18 9.73
CA ARG A 371 -26.56 -24.55 10.59
C ARG A 371 -26.56 -26.05 10.88
N GLU A 372 -27.69 -26.58 11.34
CA GLU A 372 -27.87 -28.01 11.61
C GLU A 372 -27.61 -28.84 10.33
N PHE A 373 -28.04 -28.33 9.17
CA PHE A 373 -27.74 -28.95 7.87
C PHE A 373 -26.25 -29.11 7.62
N PHE A 374 -25.44 -28.07 7.83
CA PHE A 374 -24.00 -28.14 7.62
C PHE A 374 -23.26 -28.93 8.70
N GLU A 375 -23.75 -28.93 9.94
CA GLU A 375 -23.23 -29.80 11.01
C GLU A 375 -23.40 -31.28 10.65
N ILE A 376 -24.57 -31.66 10.11
CA ILE A 376 -24.84 -33.03 9.63
C ILE A 376 -23.97 -33.38 8.42
N LEU A 377 -23.85 -32.47 7.44
CA LEU A 377 -22.99 -32.68 6.28
C LEU A 377 -21.53 -32.90 6.68
N GLU A 378 -21.02 -32.16 7.67
CA GLU A 378 -19.66 -32.35 8.16
C GLU A 378 -19.46 -33.72 8.81
N GLU A 379 -20.39 -34.17 9.66
CA GLU A 379 -20.31 -35.49 10.30
C GLU A 379 -20.37 -36.62 9.26
N GLU A 380 -21.26 -36.53 8.28
CA GLU A 380 -21.29 -37.52 7.18
C GLU A 380 -20.02 -37.47 6.31
N ALA A 381 -19.46 -36.28 6.09
CA ALA A 381 -18.20 -36.11 5.37
C ALA A 381 -17.03 -36.75 6.14
N LYS A 382 -16.99 -36.64 7.48
CA LYS A 382 -15.97 -37.30 8.33
C LYS A 382 -15.97 -38.81 8.15
N GLU A 383 -17.14 -39.42 8.01
CA GLU A 383 -17.29 -40.86 7.82
C GLU A 383 -16.85 -41.31 6.42
N LYS A 384 -17.18 -40.55 5.37
CA LYS A 384 -16.87 -40.90 3.98
C LYS A 384 -15.44 -40.59 3.57
N ASN A 385 -14.97 -39.37 3.81
CA ASN A 385 -13.64 -38.92 3.40
C ASN A 385 -13.17 -37.76 4.30
N LYS A 386 -12.20 -38.05 5.17
CA LYS A 386 -11.63 -37.08 6.12
C LYS A 386 -11.12 -35.79 5.46
N SER A 387 -10.72 -35.84 4.18
CA SER A 387 -10.27 -34.66 3.45
C SER A 387 -11.41 -33.68 3.15
N LEU A 388 -12.65 -34.14 3.02
CA LEU A 388 -13.82 -33.28 2.78
C LEU A 388 -14.16 -32.42 4.00
N VAL A 389 -13.82 -32.87 5.20
CA VAL A 389 -14.05 -32.14 6.47
C VAL A 389 -13.41 -30.75 6.44
N LEU A 390 -12.29 -30.60 5.72
CA LEU A 390 -11.58 -29.34 5.59
C LEU A 390 -12.46 -28.22 5.00
N PHE A 391 -13.46 -28.59 4.19
CA PHE A 391 -14.40 -27.65 3.57
C PHE A 391 -15.48 -27.13 4.51
N PHE A 392 -15.69 -27.80 5.63
CA PHE A 392 -16.70 -27.44 6.61
C PHE A 392 -16.11 -26.70 7.81
N ASN A 393 -14.80 -26.39 7.80
CA ASN A 393 -14.16 -25.57 8.83
C ASN A 393 -14.76 -24.15 8.93
N GLU A 394 -15.52 -23.71 7.93
CA GLU A 394 -16.25 -22.44 7.92
C GLU A 394 -17.71 -22.56 8.40
N LYS A 395 -18.17 -23.71 8.91
CA LYS A 395 -19.57 -23.91 9.35
C LYS A 395 -20.07 -22.85 10.34
N ASP A 396 -19.17 -22.30 11.16
CA ASP A 396 -19.49 -21.27 12.17
C ASP A 396 -19.86 -19.91 11.52
N SER A 397 -19.59 -19.74 10.22
CA SER A 397 -20.02 -18.58 9.43
C SER A 397 -21.44 -18.70 8.88
N ILE A 398 -22.08 -19.88 9.01
CA ILE A 398 -23.40 -20.15 8.46
C ILE A 398 -24.45 -19.86 9.55
N ILE A 399 -25.08 -18.70 9.46
CA ILE A 399 -26.17 -18.30 10.36
C ILE A 399 -27.29 -19.34 10.29
N GLY A 400 -27.84 -19.69 11.46
CA GLY A 400 -28.99 -20.58 11.65
C GLY A 400 -30.30 -20.00 11.09
N THR A 401 -30.37 -19.80 9.77
CA THR A 401 -31.63 -19.55 9.08
C THR A 401 -32.47 -20.81 9.18
N ASN A 402 -33.69 -20.67 9.70
CA ASN A 402 -34.63 -21.79 9.80
C ASN A 402 -35.03 -22.25 8.40
N ILE A 403 -35.21 -23.56 8.27
CA ILE A 403 -35.68 -24.23 7.07
C ILE A 403 -37.10 -24.71 7.38
N SER A 404 -38.11 -24.14 6.71
CA SER A 404 -39.51 -24.49 6.95
C SER A 404 -39.97 -25.72 6.15
N ASP A 405 -39.39 -25.97 4.97
CA ASP A 405 -39.58 -27.17 4.17
C ASP A 405 -38.23 -27.70 3.69
N PHE A 406 -37.71 -28.67 4.44
CA PHE A 406 -36.40 -29.27 4.17
C PHE A 406 -36.33 -29.99 2.82
N LYS A 407 -37.44 -30.56 2.32
CA LYS A 407 -37.43 -31.25 1.02
C LYS A 407 -37.26 -30.26 -0.12
N LEU A 408 -38.01 -29.16 -0.10
CA LEU A 408 -37.87 -28.10 -1.10
C LEU A 408 -36.50 -27.45 -1.04
N PHE A 409 -35.99 -27.21 0.17
CA PHE A 409 -34.63 -26.71 0.38
C PHE A 409 -33.57 -27.62 -0.25
N ILE A 410 -33.61 -28.94 0.02
CA ILE A 410 -32.65 -29.89 -0.53
C ILE A 410 -32.72 -29.96 -2.07
N ILE A 411 -33.92 -29.90 -2.65
CA ILE A 411 -34.07 -29.83 -4.12
C ILE A 411 -33.34 -28.61 -4.66
N GLY A 412 -33.54 -27.44 -4.04
CA GLY A 412 -32.85 -26.21 -4.41
C GLY A 412 -31.34 -26.32 -4.29
N PHE A 413 -30.86 -26.81 -3.15
CA PHE A 413 -29.45 -27.01 -2.87
C PHE A 413 -28.79 -27.92 -3.92
N LYS A 414 -29.36 -29.10 -4.18
CA LYS A 414 -28.85 -30.06 -5.17
C LYS A 414 -28.89 -29.53 -6.60
N GLU A 415 -29.92 -28.76 -6.97
CA GLU A 415 -29.97 -28.10 -8.28
C GLU A 415 -28.77 -27.17 -8.49
N SER A 416 -28.42 -26.34 -7.50
CA SER A 416 -27.24 -25.48 -7.58
C SER A 416 -25.94 -26.27 -7.63
N ILE A 417 -25.80 -27.33 -6.82
CA ILE A 417 -24.64 -28.23 -6.88
C ILE A 417 -24.48 -28.84 -8.28
N ALA A 418 -25.56 -29.32 -8.89
CA ALA A 418 -25.53 -29.92 -10.22
C ALA A 418 -25.16 -28.91 -11.32
N ILE A 419 -25.68 -27.68 -11.23
CA ILE A 419 -25.30 -26.58 -12.15
C ILE A 419 -23.81 -26.31 -12.02
N PHE A 420 -23.30 -26.15 -10.80
CA PHE A 420 -21.89 -25.88 -10.55
C PHE A 420 -21.01 -27.03 -11.05
N TYR A 421 -21.41 -28.28 -10.84
CA TYR A 421 -20.70 -29.46 -11.34
C TYR A 421 -20.55 -29.44 -12.86
N ASN A 422 -21.59 -29.03 -13.59
CA ASN A 422 -21.54 -28.88 -15.04
C ASN A 422 -20.60 -27.73 -15.48
N GLU A 423 -20.45 -26.71 -14.64
CA GLU A 423 -19.56 -25.56 -14.86
C GLU A 423 -18.16 -25.75 -14.25
N LEU A 424 -17.86 -26.90 -13.65
CA LEU A 424 -16.67 -27.11 -12.83
C LEU A 424 -15.37 -26.80 -13.59
N ASN A 425 -15.27 -27.22 -14.86
CA ASN A 425 -14.06 -26.97 -15.66
C ASN A 425 -13.83 -25.46 -15.87
N ILE A 426 -14.89 -24.69 -16.10
CA ILE A 426 -14.83 -23.23 -16.25
C ILE A 426 -14.40 -22.61 -14.91
N LYS A 427 -15.01 -23.05 -13.81
CA LYS A 427 -14.66 -22.58 -12.45
C LYS A 427 -13.23 -22.91 -12.05
N LEU A 428 -12.72 -24.07 -12.46
CA LEU A 428 -11.33 -24.45 -12.24
C LEU A 428 -10.37 -23.59 -13.09
N GLU A 429 -10.74 -23.21 -14.31
CA GLU A 429 -9.94 -22.28 -15.12
C GLU A 429 -9.91 -20.88 -14.49
N GLU A 430 -11.06 -20.35 -14.06
CA GLU A 430 -11.16 -19.09 -13.30
C GLU A 430 -10.27 -19.14 -12.03
N PHE A 431 -10.37 -20.23 -11.26
CA PHE A 431 -9.54 -20.48 -10.08
C PHE A 431 -8.04 -20.45 -10.41
N ASN A 432 -7.60 -21.11 -11.48
CA ASN A 432 -6.18 -21.16 -11.82
C ASN A 432 -5.64 -19.79 -12.25
N ASN A 433 -6.42 -19.04 -13.03
CA ASN A 433 -6.02 -17.71 -13.46
C ASN A 433 -5.89 -16.76 -12.27
N GLU A 434 -6.83 -16.82 -11.33
CA GLU A 434 -6.76 -16.01 -10.11
C GLU A 434 -5.63 -16.48 -9.18
N LEU A 435 -5.41 -17.78 -9.05
CA LEU A 435 -4.30 -18.34 -8.27
C LEU A 435 -2.94 -17.93 -8.85
N ASP A 436 -2.75 -18.04 -10.17
CA ASP A 436 -1.53 -17.59 -10.87
C ASP A 436 -1.28 -16.09 -10.63
N LYS A 437 -2.31 -15.27 -10.82
CA LYS A 437 -2.24 -13.82 -10.61
C LYS A 437 -1.86 -13.47 -9.17
N ARG A 438 -2.48 -14.09 -8.17
CA ARG A 438 -2.18 -13.84 -6.75
C ARG A 438 -0.78 -14.33 -6.38
N CYS A 439 -0.39 -15.52 -6.82
CA CYS A 439 0.95 -16.05 -6.59
C CYS A 439 2.03 -15.14 -7.19
N LYS A 440 1.82 -14.65 -8.42
CA LYS A 440 2.70 -13.68 -9.09
C LYS A 440 2.79 -12.37 -8.31
N SER A 441 1.66 -11.82 -7.87
CA SER A 441 1.66 -10.58 -7.07
C SER A 441 2.45 -10.75 -5.77
N GLU A 442 2.17 -11.80 -5.00
CA GLU A 442 2.85 -12.03 -3.71
C GLU A 442 4.35 -12.34 -3.87
N ILE A 443 4.73 -13.05 -4.94
CA ILE A 443 6.14 -13.35 -5.17
C ILE A 443 6.91 -12.12 -5.66
N ILE A 444 6.27 -11.24 -6.46
CA ILE A 444 6.85 -9.94 -6.84
C ILE A 444 7.06 -9.08 -5.59
N ASP A 445 6.06 -8.99 -4.72
CA ASP A 445 6.18 -8.28 -3.45
C ASP A 445 7.32 -8.85 -2.58
N TYR A 446 7.47 -10.17 -2.56
CA TYR A 446 8.58 -10.83 -1.89
C TYR A 446 9.93 -10.48 -2.52
N ILE A 447 10.05 -10.54 -3.85
CA ILE A 447 11.28 -10.20 -4.59
C ILE A 447 11.66 -8.72 -4.35
N ASP A 448 10.68 -7.82 -4.29
CA ASP A 448 10.88 -6.40 -3.96
C ASP A 448 11.33 -6.16 -2.53
N ASN A 449 11.05 -7.11 -1.63
CA ASN A 449 11.63 -7.15 -0.30
C ASN A 449 13.03 -7.78 -0.31
N TYR A 450 13.23 -8.79 -1.14
CA TYR A 450 14.42 -9.61 -1.21
C TYR A 450 15.62 -8.91 -1.87
N ILE A 451 15.43 -8.17 -2.97
CA ILE A 451 16.52 -7.48 -3.71
C ILE A 451 17.30 -6.46 -2.85
N GLY A 452 16.75 -6.07 -1.70
CA GLY A 452 17.45 -5.25 -0.72
C GLY A 452 17.26 -3.76 -0.99
N CYS A 453 18.34 -2.99 -0.87
CA CYS A 453 18.35 -1.55 -1.19
C CYS A 453 17.99 -1.33 -2.66
N ASN A 454 17.11 -0.40 -3.05
CA ASN A 454 16.83 -0.16 -4.47
C ASN A 454 17.75 0.90 -5.12
N SER A 455 18.76 1.38 -4.40
CA SER A 455 19.71 2.35 -4.93
C SER A 455 20.64 1.73 -5.97
N LYS A 456 21.07 2.57 -6.91
CA LYS A 456 22.12 2.28 -7.89
C LYS A 456 23.24 3.30 -7.77
N CYS A 457 24.45 2.86 -8.09
CA CYS A 457 25.63 3.71 -8.10
C CYS A 457 25.39 4.84 -9.10
N PRO A 458 25.45 6.11 -8.66
CA PRO A 458 25.18 7.26 -9.53
C PRO A 458 26.36 7.58 -10.46
N CYS A 459 27.38 6.70 -10.51
CA CYS A 459 28.51 6.84 -11.41
C CYS A 459 28.47 5.84 -12.56
N CYS A 460 27.98 4.62 -12.34
CA CYS A 460 28.04 3.53 -13.31
C CYS A 460 26.72 2.74 -13.43
N GLY A 461 25.72 3.03 -12.61
CA GLY A 461 24.43 2.33 -12.60
C GLY A 461 24.42 1.02 -11.82
N SER A 462 25.54 0.61 -11.23
CA SER A 462 25.64 -0.66 -10.51
C SER A 462 24.74 -0.79 -9.28
N LYS A 463 24.21 -1.99 -9.07
CA LYS A 463 23.25 -2.29 -8.02
C LYS A 463 23.87 -2.20 -6.62
N CYS A 464 23.21 -1.48 -5.70
CA CYS A 464 23.55 -1.54 -4.28
C CYS A 464 23.26 -2.93 -3.71
N GLN A 465 24.19 -3.46 -2.93
CA GLN A 465 24.14 -4.80 -2.32
C GLN A 465 23.71 -4.77 -0.85
N ASN A 466 23.50 -3.59 -0.26
CA ASN A 466 23.04 -3.51 1.12
C ASN A 466 21.58 -3.95 1.26
N ALA A 467 21.22 -4.39 2.47
CA ALA A 467 19.89 -4.87 2.81
C ALA A 467 18.79 -3.79 2.62
N LYS A 468 17.54 -4.24 2.54
CA LYS A 468 16.39 -3.35 2.31
C LYS A 468 16.26 -2.30 3.41
N GLY A 469 15.98 -1.06 2.99
CA GLY A 469 15.69 0.05 3.90
C GLY A 469 16.88 0.54 4.72
N HIS A 470 18.12 0.12 4.39
CA HIS A 470 19.28 0.67 5.07
C HIS A 470 19.40 2.17 4.79
N GLN A 471 19.77 2.93 5.83
CA GLN A 471 20.09 4.35 5.73
C GLN A 471 21.61 4.52 5.76
N GLY A 472 22.14 5.49 5.02
CA GLY A 472 23.57 5.78 4.96
C GLY A 472 24.29 5.01 3.85
N ASN A 473 25.57 4.68 4.08
CA ASN A 473 26.50 4.33 3.00
C ASN A 473 26.01 3.16 2.15
N HIS A 474 25.88 3.39 0.84
CA HIS A 474 25.61 2.33 -0.14
C HIS A 474 26.90 1.58 -0.47
N ARG A 475 26.80 0.35 -1.00
CA ARG A 475 27.96 -0.47 -1.40
C ARG A 475 27.63 -1.31 -2.63
N SER A 476 28.56 -1.46 -3.55
CA SER A 476 28.46 -2.42 -4.66
C SER A 476 29.80 -3.06 -4.99
N GLN A 477 29.84 -4.39 -5.09
CA GLN A 477 31.04 -5.14 -5.51
C GLN A 477 31.32 -5.06 -7.02
N PHE A 478 30.30 -4.80 -7.83
CA PHE A 478 30.38 -4.89 -9.29
C PHE A 478 30.15 -3.53 -9.93
N HIS A 479 31.16 -2.66 -9.95
CA HIS A 479 31.08 -1.43 -10.73
C HIS A 479 31.56 -1.61 -12.18
N ILE A 480 30.90 -0.92 -13.10
CA ILE A 480 31.18 -0.94 -14.54
C ILE A 480 31.72 0.41 -15.01
N LEU A 481 31.84 0.62 -16.33
CA LEU A 481 32.32 1.89 -16.88
C LEU A 481 31.36 3.04 -16.53
N ASP A 482 31.92 4.20 -16.21
CA ASP A 482 31.17 5.43 -15.99
C ASP A 482 30.37 5.89 -17.21
N GLY A 483 30.81 5.52 -18.41
CA GLY A 483 30.08 5.74 -19.66
C GLY A 483 28.70 5.11 -19.71
N PHE A 484 28.46 4.02 -18.96
CA PHE A 484 27.13 3.41 -18.83
C PHE A 484 26.12 4.31 -18.10
N PHE A 485 26.60 5.29 -17.30
CA PHE A 485 25.77 6.24 -16.56
C PHE A 485 25.92 7.69 -17.07
N LYS A 486 26.27 7.86 -18.34
CA LYS A 486 26.23 9.15 -19.07
C LYS A 486 27.38 10.14 -18.79
N TRP A 487 28.49 9.71 -18.20
CA TRP A 487 29.61 10.61 -17.92
C TRP A 487 30.38 11.00 -19.19
N MET A 488 30.66 12.31 -19.32
CA MET A 488 31.31 12.89 -20.50
C MET A 488 32.44 13.85 -20.16
N ASN A 489 33.42 13.93 -21.07
CA ASN A 489 34.43 14.98 -21.10
C ASN A 489 33.85 16.30 -21.59
N ASN A 490 34.02 17.37 -20.81
CA ASN A 490 33.51 18.69 -21.14
C ASN A 490 34.17 19.28 -22.40
N ASP A 491 35.47 19.07 -22.57
CA ASP A 491 36.28 19.64 -23.65
C ASP A 491 36.04 18.87 -24.96
N THR A 492 36.10 17.54 -24.90
CA THR A 492 36.07 16.69 -26.12
C THR A 492 34.68 16.16 -26.48
N LYS A 493 33.71 16.27 -25.56
CA LYS A 493 32.38 15.65 -25.70
C LYS A 493 32.43 14.13 -25.92
N GLN A 494 33.49 13.49 -25.47
CA GLN A 494 33.65 12.03 -25.50
C GLN A 494 33.08 11.41 -24.22
N ILE A 495 32.52 10.20 -24.35
CA ILE A 495 32.06 9.39 -23.23
C ILE A 495 33.26 8.84 -22.46
N LEU A 496 33.17 8.85 -21.14
CA LEU A 496 34.20 8.24 -20.31
C LEU A 496 34.06 6.72 -20.32
N THR A 497 35.20 6.04 -20.33
CA THR A 497 35.28 4.56 -20.30
C THR A 497 36.18 4.10 -19.16
N ASN A 498 36.24 4.92 -18.10
CA ASN A 498 36.96 4.60 -16.89
C ASN A 498 36.02 3.85 -15.95
N PHE A 499 36.58 3.10 -15.01
CA PHE A 499 35.75 2.56 -13.93
C PHE A 499 35.48 3.66 -12.91
N CYS A 500 34.29 3.67 -12.31
CA CYS A 500 33.89 4.75 -11.38
C CYS A 500 34.77 4.86 -10.12
N TRP A 501 35.51 3.80 -9.77
CA TRP A 501 36.48 3.80 -8.68
C TRP A 501 37.88 4.23 -9.11
N GLU A 502 38.18 4.40 -10.40
CA GLU A 502 39.50 4.87 -10.81
C GLU A 502 39.67 6.31 -10.32
N LYS A 503 40.85 6.65 -9.75
CA LYS A 503 41.17 7.97 -9.15
C LYS A 503 40.91 9.17 -10.06
N PHE A 504 40.58 8.93 -11.32
CA PHE A 504 40.27 9.90 -12.35
C PHE A 504 38.79 10.24 -12.40
N ILE A 505 38.36 11.06 -11.44
CA ILE A 505 37.25 11.98 -11.66
C ILE A 505 37.83 13.39 -11.60
N ASN A 506 38.53 13.76 -12.68
CA ASN A 506 39.05 15.11 -12.88
C ASN A 506 37.89 16.14 -12.91
N SER A 507 38.23 17.37 -12.57
CA SER A 507 37.40 18.59 -12.62
C SER A 507 36.84 18.98 -14.00
N LYS A 508 36.90 18.09 -14.99
CA LYS A 508 36.58 18.34 -16.41
C LYS A 508 35.40 17.51 -16.95
N PHE A 509 34.64 16.87 -16.07
CA PHE A 509 33.61 15.91 -16.46
C PHE A 509 32.23 16.37 -16.03
N TYR A 510 31.21 16.04 -16.82
CA TYR A 510 29.82 16.37 -16.51
C TYR A 510 28.89 15.22 -16.92
N ILE A 511 27.74 15.12 -16.26
CA ILE A 511 26.65 14.25 -16.68
C ILE A 511 26.02 14.91 -17.89
N GLY A 512 25.96 14.24 -19.04
CA GLY A 512 25.42 14.86 -20.27
C GLY A 512 23.89 15.04 -20.28
N ASP A 513 23.29 15.17 -19.10
CA ASP A 513 21.89 15.47 -18.87
C ASP A 513 21.77 16.94 -18.43
N GLU A 514 20.82 17.69 -19.02
CA GLU A 514 20.74 19.15 -18.82
C GLU A 514 20.47 19.53 -17.36
N GLU A 515 19.69 18.69 -16.66
CA GLU A 515 19.34 18.86 -15.25
C GLU A 515 20.57 18.83 -14.32
N TYR A 516 21.63 18.13 -14.74
CA TYR A 516 22.82 17.88 -13.94
C TYR A 516 24.06 18.66 -14.39
N LYS A 517 23.91 19.57 -15.38
CA LYS A 517 24.98 20.49 -15.84
C LYS A 517 25.48 21.47 -14.77
N LYS A 518 24.81 21.55 -13.61
CA LYS A 518 25.23 22.40 -12.47
C LYS A 518 26.50 21.90 -11.75
N TYR A 519 26.86 20.62 -11.91
CA TYR A 519 28.03 20.03 -11.24
C TYR A 519 29.26 20.01 -12.16
N LYS A 520 30.42 20.42 -11.63
CA LYS A 520 31.67 20.51 -12.41
C LYS A 520 32.37 19.16 -12.58
N ASN A 521 32.08 18.19 -11.73
CA ASN A 521 32.63 16.83 -11.75
C ASN A 521 31.82 15.87 -10.87
N CYS A 522 32.09 14.57 -10.99
CA CYS A 522 31.38 13.55 -10.21
C CYS A 522 31.63 13.66 -8.71
N THR A 523 32.79 14.11 -8.24
CA THR A 523 33.02 14.32 -6.80
C THR A 523 32.07 15.38 -6.25
N GLU A 524 31.91 16.50 -6.95
CA GLU A 524 30.96 17.55 -6.57
C GLU A 524 29.52 17.05 -6.63
N TYR A 525 29.15 16.30 -7.66
CA TYR A 525 27.81 15.69 -7.78
C TYR A 525 27.52 14.73 -6.63
N LEU A 526 28.44 13.80 -6.34
CA LEU A 526 28.31 12.85 -5.24
C LEU A 526 28.21 13.57 -3.89
N LEU A 527 29.08 14.55 -3.62
CA LEU A 527 29.05 15.27 -2.35
C LEU A 527 27.73 16.02 -2.10
N ASN A 528 27.08 16.52 -3.15
CA ASN A 528 25.87 17.34 -3.03
C ASN A 528 24.58 16.53 -3.13
N GLU A 529 24.50 15.54 -4.01
CA GLU A 529 23.26 14.80 -4.30
C GLU A 529 23.27 13.37 -3.75
N HIS A 530 24.45 12.75 -3.62
CA HIS A 530 24.59 11.34 -3.26
C HIS A 530 25.75 11.06 -2.27
N PRO A 531 25.84 11.80 -1.14
CA PRO A 531 26.98 11.68 -0.21
C PRO A 531 27.12 10.27 0.36
N GLU A 532 26.03 9.51 0.41
CA GLU A 532 25.99 8.12 0.85
C GLU A 532 26.73 7.13 -0.08
N TRP A 533 26.99 7.49 -1.34
CA TRP A 533 27.79 6.67 -2.27
C TRP A 533 29.29 7.00 -2.20
N LEU A 534 29.64 8.14 -1.60
CA LEU A 534 31.01 8.64 -1.56
C LEU A 534 31.94 7.67 -0.83
N PHE A 535 31.45 7.07 0.26
CA PHE A 535 32.20 6.12 1.08
C PHE A 535 32.61 4.86 0.31
N ASP A 536 31.70 4.27 -0.46
CA ASP A 536 31.99 3.09 -1.29
C ASP A 536 33.10 3.39 -2.30
N ILE A 537 32.99 4.54 -2.97
CA ILE A 537 33.92 4.94 -4.03
C ILE A 537 35.30 5.31 -3.45
N GLN A 538 35.35 5.91 -2.25
CA GLN A 538 36.59 6.36 -1.62
C GLN A 538 37.30 5.28 -0.81
N GLU A 539 36.60 4.55 0.06
CA GLU A 539 37.22 3.61 0.99
C GLU A 539 37.48 2.24 0.37
N ASN A 540 36.54 1.75 -0.44
CA ASN A 540 36.75 0.47 -1.14
C ASN A 540 37.64 0.66 -2.39
N TYR A 541 38.21 1.85 -2.63
CA TYR A 541 39.22 2.08 -3.65
C TYR A 541 40.39 1.10 -3.55
N ASP A 542 40.89 0.86 -2.33
CA ASP A 542 41.98 -0.08 -2.09
C ASP A 542 41.51 -1.53 -2.24
N GLU A 543 40.25 -1.83 -1.97
CA GLU A 543 39.68 -3.19 -2.07
C GLU A 543 39.30 -3.57 -3.50
N TYR A 544 38.70 -2.66 -4.28
CA TYR A 544 38.34 -2.84 -5.70
C TYR A 544 39.53 -2.60 -6.64
N GLY A 545 40.38 -1.62 -6.32
CA GLY A 545 41.60 -1.30 -7.05
C GLY A 545 42.76 -2.28 -6.80
N LYS A 546 42.78 -2.99 -5.66
CA LYS A 546 43.68 -4.13 -5.40
C LYS A 546 42.98 -5.49 -5.42
N ASN A 547 41.68 -5.55 -5.74
CA ASN A 547 41.04 -6.82 -5.97
C ASN A 547 41.79 -7.49 -7.13
N VAL A 548 42.32 -8.67 -6.88
CA VAL A 548 43.02 -9.47 -7.90
C VAL A 548 42.10 -9.73 -9.10
N SER A 549 40.79 -9.48 -8.93
CA SER A 549 39.73 -9.59 -9.92
C SER A 549 39.49 -8.39 -10.85
N ASN A 550 40.09 -7.19 -10.72
CA ASN A 550 39.75 -6.05 -11.62
C ASN A 550 40.92 -5.23 -12.21
N SER A 551 41.93 -4.82 -11.43
CA SER A 551 43.08 -4.08 -11.99
C SER A 551 44.17 -5.00 -12.57
N GLY A 552 44.29 -6.23 -12.04
CA GLY A 552 45.11 -7.31 -12.59
C GLY A 552 44.33 -8.32 -13.46
N ASN A 553 43.00 -8.27 -13.44
CA ASN A 553 42.15 -9.17 -14.21
C ASN A 553 41.79 -8.53 -15.55
N ILE A 554 42.74 -8.60 -16.47
CA ILE A 554 42.59 -8.14 -17.84
C ILE A 554 41.30 -8.71 -18.45
N ARG A 555 40.93 -9.96 -18.13
CA ARG A 555 39.71 -10.61 -18.64
C ARG A 555 38.44 -9.85 -18.23
N PHE A 556 38.28 -9.48 -16.96
CA PHE A 556 37.10 -8.71 -16.51
C PHE A 556 37.02 -7.35 -17.22
N ARG A 557 38.13 -6.62 -17.25
CA ARG A 557 38.21 -5.31 -17.92
C ARG A 557 37.82 -5.44 -19.40
N THR A 558 38.39 -6.41 -20.10
CA THR A 558 38.06 -6.71 -21.50
C THR A 558 36.58 -7.06 -21.69
N GLN A 559 35.98 -7.85 -20.79
CA GLN A 559 34.55 -8.20 -20.84
C GLN A 559 33.66 -6.96 -20.71
N ILE A 560 33.91 -6.11 -19.72
CA ILE A 560 33.14 -4.88 -19.52
C ILE A 560 33.29 -3.91 -20.71
N MET A 561 34.51 -3.78 -21.24
CA MET A 561 34.77 -2.93 -22.41
C MET A 561 34.09 -3.47 -23.67
N ARG A 562 34.17 -4.78 -23.91
CA ARG A 562 33.44 -5.46 -24.98
C ARG A 562 31.93 -5.25 -24.85
N ALA A 563 31.38 -5.38 -23.64
CA ALA A 563 29.97 -5.10 -23.37
C ALA A 563 29.60 -3.66 -23.76
N TRP A 564 30.39 -2.67 -23.34
CA TRP A 564 30.18 -1.28 -23.75
C TRP A 564 30.18 -1.11 -25.27
N MET A 565 31.20 -1.65 -25.97
CA MET A 565 31.31 -1.54 -27.42
C MET A 565 30.08 -2.09 -28.15
N ASN A 566 29.48 -3.17 -27.64
CA ASN A 566 28.37 -3.86 -28.27
C ASN A 566 26.98 -3.31 -27.86
N THR A 567 26.88 -2.52 -26.79
CA THR A 567 25.61 -1.89 -26.35
C THR A 567 25.58 -0.37 -26.50
N ARG A 568 26.70 0.29 -26.82
CA ARG A 568 26.81 1.76 -26.83
C ARG A 568 25.82 2.45 -27.76
N LYS A 569 25.55 1.94 -28.97
CA LYS A 569 24.69 2.65 -29.95
C LYS A 569 23.30 2.97 -29.39
N PRO A 570 22.53 1.97 -28.92
CA PRO A 570 21.24 2.25 -28.30
C PRO A 570 21.36 3.04 -26.99
N LEU A 571 22.40 2.82 -26.17
CA LEU A 571 22.60 3.60 -24.94
C LEU A 571 22.83 5.09 -25.23
N LEU A 572 23.64 5.39 -26.26
CA LEU A 572 23.95 6.75 -26.66
C LEU A 572 22.70 7.45 -27.19
N ARG A 573 21.88 6.73 -27.97
CA ARG A 573 20.56 7.23 -28.36
C ARG A 573 19.70 7.49 -27.13
N GLU A 574 19.50 6.51 -26.26
CA GLU A 574 18.60 6.63 -25.10
C GLU A 574 18.98 7.81 -24.18
N TYR A 575 20.28 8.04 -23.99
CA TYR A 575 20.76 9.06 -23.07
C TYR A 575 21.06 10.42 -23.71
N PHE A 576 21.26 10.49 -25.03
CA PHE A 576 21.86 11.68 -25.66
C PHE A 576 21.29 12.04 -27.04
N ILE A 577 19.99 11.79 -27.30
CA ILE A 577 19.28 12.16 -28.56
C ILE A 577 19.66 13.54 -29.13
N ASN A 578 19.95 14.53 -28.28
CA ASN A 578 20.23 15.91 -28.70
C ASN A 578 21.72 16.27 -28.84
N TYR A 579 22.65 15.37 -28.54
CA TYR A 579 24.08 15.65 -28.57
C TYR A 579 24.75 15.10 -29.82
N LYS A 580 25.51 15.94 -30.52
CA LYS A 580 26.45 15.50 -31.56
C LYS A 580 27.66 14.83 -30.90
N ILE A 581 27.47 13.61 -30.41
CA ILE A 581 28.54 12.82 -29.81
C ILE A 581 29.56 12.49 -30.91
N VAL A 582 30.82 12.84 -30.65
CA VAL A 582 31.91 12.51 -31.58
C VAL A 582 32.30 11.05 -31.35
N ASP A 583 31.72 10.16 -32.14
CA ASP A 583 31.95 8.69 -32.13
C ASP A 583 33.39 8.30 -32.57
N LYS A 584 34.19 9.26 -33.04
CA LYS A 584 35.37 9.01 -33.86
C LYS A 584 36.64 8.53 -33.14
N LYS A 585 36.63 8.28 -31.83
CA LYS A 585 37.88 7.95 -31.12
C LYS A 585 37.71 7.09 -29.86
N TYR A 586 36.86 6.06 -29.92
CA TYR A 586 37.16 4.88 -29.10
C TYR A 586 38.44 4.32 -29.71
N ASP A 587 39.57 4.41 -29.01
CA ASP A 587 40.89 4.11 -29.58
C ASP A 587 40.85 2.89 -30.49
N ASN A 588 41.61 2.92 -31.59
CA ASN A 588 41.74 1.80 -32.52
C ASN A 588 42.05 0.46 -31.83
N GLU A 589 42.48 0.50 -30.57
CA GLU A 589 42.62 -0.62 -29.63
C GLU A 589 41.31 -1.40 -29.36
N TRP A 590 40.17 -0.72 -29.20
CA TRP A 590 38.94 -1.35 -28.65
C TRP A 590 37.97 -1.88 -29.71
N LEU A 591 38.10 -1.43 -30.96
CA LEU A 591 37.32 -1.98 -32.09
C LEU A 591 37.61 -3.47 -32.30
N SER A 592 38.78 -3.94 -31.89
CA SER A 592 39.14 -5.37 -31.93
C SER A 592 38.30 -6.26 -31.00
N LEU A 593 37.62 -5.67 -30.01
CA LEU A 593 36.75 -6.36 -29.06
C LEU A 593 35.28 -6.39 -29.50
N GLU A 594 34.95 -5.79 -30.65
CA GLU A 594 33.59 -5.73 -31.18
C GLU A 594 33.13 -7.11 -31.66
N ASP A 595 31.92 -7.50 -31.26
CA ASP A 595 31.24 -8.67 -31.80
C ASP A 595 30.19 -8.19 -32.79
N ALA A 596 30.62 -7.88 -34.00
CA ALA A 596 29.75 -7.25 -35.00
C ALA A 596 28.43 -8.01 -35.23
N GLU A 597 28.43 -9.34 -35.09
CA GLU A 597 27.24 -10.20 -35.22
C GLU A 597 26.26 -10.11 -34.05
N ASN A 598 26.72 -9.71 -32.86
CA ASN A 598 25.94 -9.68 -31.63
C ASN A 598 25.64 -8.26 -31.14
N MET A 599 26.19 -7.23 -31.79
CA MET A 599 25.97 -5.83 -31.43
C MET A 599 24.48 -5.45 -31.47
N LEU A 600 24.04 -4.67 -30.48
CA LEU A 600 22.68 -4.15 -30.46
C LEU A 600 22.50 -3.03 -31.49
N PRO A 601 21.40 -3.02 -32.26
CA PRO A 601 21.12 -1.95 -33.19
C PRO A 601 20.82 -0.64 -32.42
N GLU A 602 21.02 0.50 -33.09
CA GLU A 602 20.85 1.82 -32.46
C GLU A 602 19.41 2.09 -32.00
N ASP A 603 18.43 1.50 -32.65
CA ASP A 603 17.01 1.56 -32.30
C ASP A 603 16.54 0.41 -31.40
N HIS A 604 17.47 -0.32 -30.79
CA HIS A 604 17.14 -1.40 -29.87
C HIS A 604 16.31 -0.89 -28.69
N VAL A 605 15.23 -1.62 -28.38
CA VAL A 605 14.38 -1.39 -27.21
C VAL A 605 14.45 -2.66 -26.35
N PRO A 606 14.71 -2.54 -25.03
CA PRO A 606 14.79 -3.69 -24.15
C PRO A 606 13.43 -4.38 -24.07
N LYS A 607 13.41 -5.68 -24.39
CA LYS A 607 12.21 -6.51 -24.25
C LYS A 607 12.11 -7.03 -22.82
N TRP A 608 11.38 -6.32 -21.98
CA TRP A 608 11.08 -6.77 -20.62
C TRP A 608 10.05 -7.90 -20.63
N ASN A 609 10.12 -8.80 -19.65
CA ASN A 609 9.06 -9.74 -19.36
C ASN A 609 7.92 -8.99 -18.68
N GLU A 610 6.88 -8.67 -19.46
CA GLU A 610 5.70 -7.92 -19.00
C GLU A 610 4.83 -8.68 -17.99
N ASN A 611 5.13 -9.96 -17.73
CA ASN A 611 4.47 -10.74 -16.68
C ASN A 611 5.03 -10.47 -15.27
N ILE A 612 5.88 -9.44 -15.13
CA ILE A 612 6.48 -8.90 -13.91
C ILE A 612 6.16 -7.41 -13.88
#